data_AF-A0AAD9ZI68-F1
#
_entry.id   AF-A0AAD9ZI68-F1
#
_cell.length_a   1.000
_cell.length_b   1.000
_cell.length_c   1.000
_cell.angle_alpha   90.00
_cell.angle_beta   90.00
_cell.angle_gamma   90.00
#
_symmetry.space_group_name_H-M   'P 1'
#
loop_
_entity.id
_entity.type
_entity.pdbx_description
1 polymer ?
#
loop_
_entity_poly.entity_id
_entity_poly.type
_entity_poly.pdbx_seq_one_letter_code
_entity_poly.pdbx_strand_id
1 'polypeptide(L)'
;MNHLQEPYLMIYNCGVDAGSSQGHKHMQLWPYQDREKIGFDLFPSYAKSTTDVTSDIPNVPHQHFVLRLAENAQVEEVVKAYAKLLHEVHKCHEQYGSTAYNVAMTKEWLCLIPRRDCGISRGAGSNAAGVLGLIWILYNEEKKIWLEPSLSGYMQFLGVPRSTAGLS
;
A
#
# COMPACT_ATOMS: atom_id res chain seq x y z
N MET A 1 -17.69 -22.50 -0.73
CA MET A 1 -17.88 -22.15 0.69
C MET A 1 -17.18 -20.82 0.95
N ASN A 2 -17.91 -19.77 1.35
CA ASN A 2 -17.31 -18.52 1.81
C ASN A 2 -17.18 -18.60 3.34
N HIS A 3 -15.99 -18.95 3.84
CA HIS A 3 -15.74 -19.12 5.28
C HIS A 3 -15.49 -17.80 6.04
N LEU A 4 -15.50 -16.65 5.34
CA LEU A 4 -15.32 -15.34 5.92
C LEU A 4 -16.65 -14.59 5.85
N GLN A 5 -17.20 -14.25 7.02
CA GLN A 5 -18.51 -13.58 7.15
C GLN A 5 -18.46 -12.10 6.76
N GLU A 6 -17.25 -11.53 6.66
CA GLU A 6 -17.00 -10.13 6.33
C GLU A 6 -15.79 -10.04 5.37
N PRO A 7 -15.61 -8.93 4.62
CA PRO A 7 -14.40 -8.69 3.84
C PRO A 7 -13.17 -8.52 4.75
N TYR A 8 -12.00 -8.93 4.26
CA TYR A 8 -10.73 -8.83 4.99
C TYR A 8 -9.69 -8.08 4.17
N LEU A 9 -8.82 -7.35 4.86
CA LEU A 9 -7.58 -6.78 4.33
C LEU A 9 -6.41 -7.64 4.76
N MET A 10 -5.60 -8.07 3.80
CA MET A 10 -4.31 -8.69 4.02
C MET A 10 -3.21 -7.67 3.75
N ILE A 11 -2.17 -7.62 4.59
CA ILE A 11 -0.92 -6.93 4.26
C ILE A 11 0.32 -7.80 4.45
N TYR A 12 1.38 -7.41 3.74
CA TYR A 12 2.73 -7.92 3.93
C TYR A 12 3.75 -6.78 3.82
N ASN A 13 4.71 -6.75 4.75
CA ASN A 13 5.77 -5.75 4.80
C ASN A 13 7.10 -6.43 4.43
N CYS A 14 7.59 -6.21 3.21
CA CYS A 14 8.82 -6.83 2.70
C CYS A 14 9.99 -5.86 2.84
N GLY A 15 10.96 -6.18 3.71
CA GLY A 15 12.14 -5.35 3.98
C GLY A 15 11.98 -4.39 5.16
N VAL A 16 13.10 -3.88 5.67
CA VAL A 16 13.15 -3.00 6.85
C VAL A 16 12.39 -1.71 6.58
N ASP A 17 12.62 -1.08 5.42
CA ASP A 17 11.98 0.19 5.05
C ASP A 17 10.48 0.06 4.72
N ALA A 18 9.96 -1.17 4.65
CA ALA A 18 8.52 -1.42 4.52
C ALA A 18 7.77 -1.40 5.87
N GLY A 19 8.48 -1.15 6.98
CA GLY A 19 7.92 -1.19 8.34
C GLY A 19 7.79 -2.61 8.89
N SER A 20 8.64 -3.54 8.44
CA SER A 20 8.70 -4.88 9.04
C SER A 20 9.32 -4.82 10.43
N SER A 21 8.62 -5.37 11.43
CA SER A 21 9.09 -5.44 12.82
C SER A 21 9.65 -6.81 13.21
N GLN A 22 9.47 -7.84 12.38
CA GLN A 22 9.93 -9.21 12.65
C GLN A 22 10.85 -9.71 11.52
N GLY A 23 11.87 -10.48 11.89
CA GLY A 23 12.81 -11.07 10.93
C GLY A 23 12.25 -12.28 10.17
N HIS A 24 11.16 -12.91 10.65
CA HIS A 24 10.49 -14.00 9.94
C HIS A 24 9.41 -13.47 8.99
N LYS A 25 9.19 -14.18 7.89
CA LYS A 25 8.14 -13.87 6.93
C LYS A 25 6.76 -14.18 7.53
N HIS A 26 5.92 -13.16 7.66
CA HIS A 26 4.55 -13.29 8.14
C HIS A 26 3.64 -12.34 7.35
N MET A 27 2.36 -12.68 7.27
CA MET A 27 1.32 -11.85 6.68
C MET A 27 0.33 -11.47 7.78
N GLN A 28 -0.28 -10.30 7.68
CA GLN A 28 -1.26 -9.83 8.64
C GLN A 28 -2.63 -9.76 7.95
N LEU A 29 -3.68 -10.18 8.65
CA LEU A 29 -5.05 -10.23 8.12
C LEU A 29 -6.00 -9.69 9.18
N TRP A 30 -6.88 -8.75 8.80
CA TRP A 30 -7.92 -8.21 9.69
C TRP A 30 -9.16 -7.79 8.89
N PRO A 31 -10.32 -7.58 9.55
CA PRO A 31 -11.54 -7.14 8.88
C PRO A 31 -11.34 -5.84 8.07
N TYR A 32 -11.76 -5.87 6.81
CA TYR A 32 -11.72 -4.70 5.95
C TYR A 32 -12.64 -3.63 6.51
N GLN A 33 -12.12 -2.41 6.59
CA GLN A 33 -12.89 -1.26 7.01
C GLN A 33 -13.47 -0.62 5.75
N ASP A 34 -14.75 -0.89 5.49
CA ASP A 34 -15.46 -0.28 4.36
C ASP A 34 -15.72 1.22 4.61
N ARG A 35 -16.22 1.89 3.57
CA ARG A 35 -16.56 3.32 3.62
C ARG A 35 -17.53 3.67 4.75
N GLU A 36 -18.43 2.76 5.13
CA GLU A 36 -19.36 3.02 6.24
C GLU A 36 -18.62 3.11 7.58
N LYS A 37 -17.57 2.30 7.77
CA LYS A 37 -16.76 2.28 9.01
C LYS A 37 -15.74 3.43 9.08
N ILE A 38 -15.03 3.74 7.98
CA ILE A 38 -13.92 4.71 7.99
C ILE A 38 -14.19 6.01 7.24
N GLY A 39 -15.33 6.13 6.54
CA GLY A 39 -15.75 7.35 5.84
C GLY A 39 -15.13 7.56 4.45
N PHE A 40 -14.22 6.69 4.01
CA PHE A 40 -13.59 6.73 2.69
C PHE A 40 -13.28 5.33 2.17
N ASP A 41 -13.05 5.21 0.86
CA ASP A 41 -12.59 3.98 0.24
C ASP A 41 -11.06 3.98 0.19
N LEU A 42 -10.40 2.84 0.50
CA LEU A 42 -8.96 2.73 0.29
C LEU A 42 -8.65 2.92 -1.20
N PHE A 43 -7.58 3.65 -1.50
CA PHE A 43 -7.28 4.04 -2.88
C PHE A 43 -7.22 2.87 -3.87
N PRO A 44 -6.76 1.65 -3.53
CA PRO A 44 -6.72 0.54 -4.49
C PRO A 44 -8.10 0.12 -5.03
N SER A 45 -9.19 0.46 -4.34
CA SER A 45 -10.55 0.22 -4.81
C SER A 45 -10.90 0.99 -6.10
N TYR A 46 -10.17 2.07 -6.40
CA TYR A 46 -10.39 2.87 -7.61
C TYR A 46 -9.80 2.24 -8.88
N ALA A 47 -8.93 1.23 -8.76
CA ALA A 47 -8.45 0.47 -9.91
C ALA A 47 -9.60 -0.25 -10.63
N LYS A 48 -9.48 -0.44 -11.95
CA LYS A 48 -10.57 -0.99 -12.78
C LYS A 48 -10.20 -2.24 -13.56
N SER A 49 -8.92 -2.42 -13.88
CA SER A 49 -8.48 -3.50 -14.77
C SER A 49 -7.94 -4.70 -14.02
N THR A 50 -8.27 -5.90 -14.49
CA THR A 50 -7.66 -7.17 -14.07
C THR A 50 -6.39 -7.49 -14.88
N THR A 51 -6.15 -6.76 -15.98
CA THR A 51 -5.03 -6.96 -16.89
C THR A 51 -4.01 -5.83 -16.82
N ASP A 52 -4.45 -4.58 -16.78
CA ASP A 52 -3.60 -3.40 -16.90
C ASP A 52 -3.29 -2.80 -15.54
N VAL A 53 -2.01 -2.61 -15.25
CA VAL A 53 -1.57 -2.11 -13.94
C VAL A 53 -1.99 -0.65 -13.80
N THR A 54 -2.82 -0.38 -12.80
CA THR A 54 -3.18 0.99 -12.42
C THR A 54 -2.07 1.56 -11.54
N SER A 55 -1.55 2.74 -11.90
CA SER A 55 -0.45 3.42 -11.17
C SER A 55 -0.65 4.92 -10.99
N ASP A 56 -1.80 5.43 -11.43
CA ASP A 56 -2.11 6.84 -11.58
C ASP A 56 -3.33 7.27 -10.75
N ILE A 57 -3.69 6.54 -9.69
CA ILE A 57 -4.87 6.86 -8.85
C ILE A 57 -4.75 8.30 -8.31
N PRO A 58 -5.74 9.18 -8.53
CA PRO A 58 -5.66 10.58 -8.12
C PRO A 58 -5.41 10.75 -6.62
N ASN A 59 -4.73 11.82 -6.24
CA ASN A 59 -4.45 12.20 -4.84
C ASN A 59 -3.58 11.21 -4.03
N VAL A 60 -3.13 10.10 -4.61
CA VAL A 60 -2.12 9.24 -4.00
C VAL A 60 -0.73 9.83 -4.25
N PRO A 61 0.04 10.19 -3.21
CA PRO A 61 1.24 11.01 -3.37
C PRO A 61 2.50 10.19 -3.67
N HIS A 62 2.43 8.85 -3.52
CA HIS A 62 3.50 7.91 -3.83
C HIS A 62 3.12 6.98 -4.99
N GLN A 63 4.14 6.36 -5.59
CA GLN A 63 3.99 5.29 -6.55
C GLN A 63 3.26 4.11 -5.92
N HIS A 64 2.43 3.46 -6.72
CA HIS A 64 1.64 2.31 -6.34
C HIS A 64 1.29 1.54 -7.61
N PHE A 65 1.05 0.24 -7.48
CA PHE A 65 0.69 -0.62 -8.60
C PHE A 65 -0.48 -1.49 -8.16
N VAL A 66 -1.60 -1.39 -8.86
CA VAL A 66 -2.85 -2.07 -8.48
C VAL A 66 -3.42 -2.84 -9.67
N LEU A 67 -3.86 -4.06 -9.40
CA LEU A 67 -4.71 -4.85 -10.28
C LEU A 67 -5.98 -5.26 -9.55
N ARG A 68 -7.10 -5.28 -10.27
CA ARG A 68 -8.32 -5.94 -9.80
C ARG A 68 -8.13 -7.45 -9.86
N LEU A 69 -8.76 -8.15 -8.94
CA LEU A 69 -8.88 -9.60 -8.94
C LEU A 69 -10.29 -9.96 -9.40
N ALA A 70 -10.40 -11.01 -10.21
CA ALA A 70 -11.70 -11.58 -10.54
C ALA A 70 -12.35 -12.16 -9.28
N GLU A 71 -13.68 -12.15 -9.20
CA GLU A 71 -14.44 -12.60 -8.02
C GLU A 71 -14.05 -14.02 -7.57
N ASN A 72 -13.70 -14.88 -8.53
CA ASN A 72 -13.28 -16.27 -8.30
C ASN A 72 -11.83 -16.51 -8.74
N ALA A 73 -10.96 -15.51 -8.59
CA ALA A 73 -9.56 -15.62 -8.98
C ALA A 73 -8.90 -16.85 -8.35
N GLN A 74 -8.31 -17.68 -9.19
CA GLN A 74 -7.54 -18.85 -8.77
C GLN A 74 -6.16 -18.41 -8.24
N VAL A 75 -5.52 -19.28 -7.47
CA VAL A 75 -4.21 -19.00 -6.86
C VAL A 75 -3.18 -18.58 -7.92
N GLU A 76 -3.19 -19.23 -9.07
CA GLU A 76 -2.28 -18.96 -10.18
C GLU A 76 -2.50 -17.56 -10.76
N GLU A 77 -3.74 -17.08 -10.78
CA GLU A 77 -4.10 -15.74 -11.25
C GLU A 77 -3.61 -14.67 -10.27
N VAL A 78 -3.77 -14.90 -8.97
CA VAL A 78 -3.25 -14.01 -7.92
C VAL A 78 -1.71 -13.96 -7.96
N VAL A 79 -1.05 -15.11 -8.15
CA VAL A 79 0.42 -15.18 -8.28
C VAL A 79 0.90 -14.43 -9.54
N LYS A 80 0.21 -14.58 -10.67
CA LYS A 80 0.52 -13.83 -11.91
C LYS A 80 0.33 -12.33 -11.72
N ALA A 81 -0.75 -11.91 -11.07
CA ALA A 81 -0.99 -10.51 -10.75
C ALA A 81 0.13 -9.97 -9.84
N TYR A 82 0.48 -10.70 -8.77
CA TYR A 82 1.58 -10.35 -7.88
C TYR A 82 2.91 -10.20 -8.64
N ALA A 83 3.27 -11.15 -9.49
CA ALA A 83 4.51 -11.09 -10.27
C ALA A 83 4.53 -9.87 -11.21
N LYS A 84 3.38 -9.55 -11.84
CA LYS A 84 3.25 -8.37 -12.71
C LYS A 84 3.43 -7.06 -11.93
N LEU A 85 2.81 -6.95 -10.76
CA LEU A 85 2.95 -5.77 -9.89
C LEU A 85 4.37 -5.65 -9.32
N LEU A 86 5.00 -6.77 -8.96
CA LEU A 86 6.35 -6.81 -8.44
C LEU A 86 7.38 -6.38 -9.48
N HIS A 87 7.15 -6.71 -10.75
CA HIS A 87 7.96 -6.23 -11.87
C HIS A 87 7.98 -4.69 -11.94
N GLU A 88 6.84 -4.04 -11.77
CA GLU A 88 6.77 -2.57 -11.75
C GLU A 88 7.41 -1.96 -10.49
N VAL A 89 7.31 -2.64 -9.34
CA VAL A 89 8.07 -2.27 -8.12
C VAL A 89 9.57 -2.31 -8.37
N HIS A 90 10.09 -3.36 -9.01
CA HIS A 90 11.52 -3.47 -9.31
C HIS A 90 12.00 -2.38 -10.27
N LYS A 91 11.28 -2.11 -11.35
CA LYS A 91 11.59 -0.97 -12.24
C LYS A 91 11.63 0.35 -11.50
N CYS A 92 10.66 0.57 -10.61
CA CYS A 92 10.63 1.76 -9.76
C CYS A 92 11.89 1.83 -8.90
N HIS A 93 12.28 0.73 -8.27
CA HIS A 93 13.45 0.67 -7.42
C HIS A 93 14.80 0.78 -8.15
N GLU A 94 14.92 0.37 -9.41
CA GLU A 94 16.12 0.60 -10.22
C GLU A 94 16.49 2.09 -10.26
N GLN A 95 15.49 2.98 -10.21
CA GLN A 95 15.69 4.42 -10.18
C GLN A 95 16.01 4.96 -8.77
N TYR A 96 15.53 4.33 -7.70
CA TYR A 96 15.55 4.88 -6.33
C TYR A 96 16.40 4.11 -5.31
N GLY A 97 16.94 2.93 -5.65
CA GLY A 97 17.91 2.20 -4.84
C GLY A 97 17.36 1.46 -3.60
N SER A 98 16.08 1.06 -3.61
CA SER A 98 15.46 0.28 -2.52
C SER A 98 15.11 -1.13 -2.98
N THR A 99 14.84 -2.04 -2.05
CA THR A 99 14.19 -3.34 -2.34
C THR A 99 12.94 -3.56 -1.51
N ALA A 100 12.60 -2.62 -0.63
CA ALA A 100 11.50 -2.75 0.30
C ALA A 100 10.17 -2.40 -0.36
N TYR A 101 9.11 -3.15 -0.07
CA TYR A 101 7.78 -2.86 -0.59
C TYR A 101 6.69 -3.40 0.33
N ASN A 102 5.51 -2.81 0.22
CA ASN A 102 4.31 -3.35 0.84
C ASN A 102 3.46 -4.09 -0.18
N VAL A 103 2.76 -5.11 0.30
CA VAL A 103 1.64 -5.75 -0.39
C VAL A 103 0.40 -5.49 0.45
N ALA A 104 -0.69 -5.19 -0.23
CA ALA A 104 -2.02 -5.13 0.34
C ALA A 104 -3.00 -5.85 -0.60
N MET A 105 -3.92 -6.62 -0.05
CA MET A 105 -4.83 -7.43 -0.84
C MET A 105 -6.20 -7.57 -0.17
N THR A 106 -7.24 -7.53 -0.98
CA THR A 106 -8.59 -7.99 -0.65
C THR A 106 -8.99 -9.08 -1.64
N LYS A 107 -10.22 -9.59 -1.59
CA LYS A 107 -10.75 -10.46 -2.66
C LYS A 107 -10.89 -9.75 -4.01
N GLU A 108 -10.85 -8.43 -4.00
CA GLU A 108 -11.23 -7.58 -5.12
C GLU A 108 -10.03 -6.94 -5.83
N TRP A 109 -8.93 -6.75 -5.13
CA TRP A 109 -7.75 -6.07 -5.65
C TRP A 109 -6.48 -6.52 -4.94
N LEU A 110 -5.36 -6.39 -5.66
CA LEU A 110 -4.01 -6.55 -5.16
C LEU A 110 -3.24 -5.25 -5.43
N CYS A 111 -2.56 -4.74 -4.42
CA CYS A 111 -1.82 -3.49 -4.46
C CYS A 111 -0.39 -3.73 -3.94
N LEU A 112 0.61 -3.30 -4.70
CA LEU A 112 1.99 -3.21 -4.26
C LEU A 112 2.44 -1.76 -4.21
N ILE A 113 3.17 -1.39 -3.16
CA ILE A 113 3.67 -0.04 -2.93
C ILE A 113 5.19 -0.11 -2.72
N PRO A 114 6.02 0.45 -3.62
CA PRO A 114 7.46 0.55 -3.42
C PRO A 114 7.78 1.50 -2.25
N ARG A 115 8.68 1.08 -1.36
CA ARG A 115 9.01 1.76 -0.09
C ARG A 115 10.44 2.26 -0.08
N ARG A 116 10.64 3.42 0.57
CA ARG A 116 11.95 4.07 0.69
C ARG A 116 12.42 4.22 2.13
N ASP A 117 11.48 4.38 3.07
CA ASP A 117 11.78 4.55 4.49
C ASP A 117 10.58 4.07 5.31
N CYS A 118 10.85 3.52 6.51
CA CYS A 118 9.82 3.06 7.43
C CYS A 118 9.28 4.16 8.37
N GLY A 119 9.87 5.34 8.42
CA GLY A 119 9.41 6.47 9.23
C GLY A 119 9.88 6.49 10.68
N ILE A 120 10.54 5.43 11.15
CA ILE A 120 11.00 5.32 12.54
C ILE A 120 12.01 6.43 12.87
N SER A 121 12.92 6.76 11.95
CA SER A 121 13.92 7.82 12.11
C SER A 121 13.32 9.21 12.33
N ARG A 122 12.07 9.42 11.89
CA ARG A 122 11.31 10.66 12.05
C ARG A 122 10.29 10.60 13.19
N GLY A 123 10.17 9.47 13.88
CA GLY A 123 9.26 9.30 15.02
C GLY A 123 7.83 8.88 14.66
N ALA A 124 7.55 8.54 13.39
CA ALA A 124 6.23 8.06 12.95
C ALA A 124 6.39 6.84 12.02
N GLY A 125 6.59 5.67 12.64
CA GLY A 125 6.77 4.41 11.93
C GLY A 125 5.53 4.01 11.13
N SER A 126 5.71 3.48 9.92
CA SER A 126 4.61 3.16 9.02
C SER A 126 4.85 1.88 8.23
N ASN A 127 3.81 1.04 8.20
CA ASN A 127 3.74 -0.21 7.46
C ASN A 127 2.77 -0.07 6.26
N ALA A 128 2.39 -1.19 5.64
CA ALA A 128 1.44 -1.20 4.53
C ALA A 128 0.11 -0.48 4.83
N ALA A 129 -0.43 -0.61 6.05
CA ALA A 129 -1.70 0.04 6.41
C ALA A 129 -1.55 1.57 6.42
N GLY A 130 -0.45 2.08 6.97
CA GLY A 130 -0.17 3.50 7.01
C GLY A 130 -0.06 4.11 5.61
N VAL A 131 0.69 3.50 4.69
CA VAL A 131 0.80 3.98 3.30
C VAL A 131 -0.46 3.71 2.45
N LEU A 132 -1.41 2.90 2.92
CA LEU A 132 -2.76 2.82 2.35
C LEU A 132 -3.67 3.97 2.78
N GLY A 133 -3.26 4.76 3.77
CA GLY A 133 -4.08 5.82 4.39
C GLY A 133 -4.74 5.42 5.71
N LEU A 134 -4.51 4.20 6.22
CA LEU A 134 -4.98 3.75 7.54
C LEU A 134 -3.91 4.06 8.59
N ILE A 135 -3.92 5.29 9.08
CA ILE A 135 -2.90 5.79 10.00
C ILE A 135 -3.37 5.59 11.44
N TRP A 136 -2.58 4.86 12.23
CA TRP A 136 -2.78 4.72 13.67
C TRP A 136 -1.82 5.66 14.40
N ILE A 137 -2.36 6.59 15.19
CA ILE A 137 -1.57 7.60 15.90
C ILE A 137 -1.74 7.37 17.39
N LEU A 138 -0.63 7.14 18.10
CA LEU A 138 -0.66 6.93 19.55
C LEU A 138 -0.42 8.23 20.33
N TYR A 139 0.37 9.14 19.78
CA TYR A 139 0.83 10.35 20.47
C TYR A 139 0.67 11.61 19.61
N ASN A 140 0.53 12.77 20.26
CA ASN A 140 0.36 14.05 19.54
C ASN A 140 1.60 14.45 18.74
N GLU A 141 2.79 14.03 19.18
CA GLU A 141 4.05 14.27 18.50
C GLU A 141 4.09 13.53 17.17
N GLU A 142 3.63 12.28 17.15
CA GLU A 142 3.46 11.47 15.93
C GLU A 142 2.48 12.15 14.96
N LYS A 143 1.37 12.68 15.48
CA LYS A 143 0.41 13.43 14.66
C LYS A 143 1.05 14.61 13.93
N LYS A 144 1.96 15.33 14.57
CA LYS A 144 2.66 16.46 13.93
C LYS A 144 3.51 16.00 12.76
N ILE A 145 4.23 14.88 12.89
CA ILE A 145 5.06 14.31 11.81
C ILE A 145 4.22 13.93 10.58
N TRP A 146 3.01 13.41 10.80
CA TRP A 146 2.08 13.12 9.70
C TRP A 146 1.51 14.37 9.03
N LEU A 147 1.44 15.52 9.73
CA LEU A 147 0.80 16.74 9.23
C LEU A 147 1.79 17.82 8.75
N GLU A 148 3.01 17.82 9.26
CA GLU A 148 4.08 18.78 8.97
C GLU A 148 5.24 18.02 8.29
N PRO A 149 5.62 18.31 7.03
CA PRO A 149 5.29 19.47 6.19
C PRO A 149 3.95 19.38 5.43
N SER A 150 3.43 18.17 5.22
CA SER A 150 2.06 17.86 4.79
C SER A 150 1.88 16.33 4.82
N LEU A 151 0.63 15.85 4.89
CA LEU A 151 0.33 14.41 4.77
C LEU A 151 0.90 13.82 3.49
N SER A 152 0.75 14.51 2.37
CA SER A 152 1.31 14.08 1.08
C SER A 152 2.83 14.01 1.10
N GLY A 153 3.48 15.01 1.72
CA GLY A 153 4.93 15.05 1.85
C GLY A 153 5.47 13.90 2.70
N TYR A 154 4.80 13.54 3.81
CA TYR A 154 5.23 12.41 4.63
C TYR A 154 5.02 11.08 3.92
N MET A 155 3.89 10.91 3.21
CA MET A 155 3.64 9.73 2.39
C MET A 155 4.67 9.57 1.24
N GLN A 156 5.11 10.67 0.62
CA GLN A 156 6.20 10.70 -0.36
C GLN A 156 7.58 10.39 0.23
N PHE A 157 7.76 10.63 1.53
CA PHE A 157 8.97 10.23 2.24
C PHE A 157 8.98 8.72 2.47
N LEU A 158 7.84 8.14 2.89
CA LEU A 158 7.71 6.70 3.14
C LEU A 158 7.77 5.84 1.87
N GLY A 159 7.12 6.28 0.80
CA GLY A 159 7.07 5.61 -0.50
C GLY A 159 7.93 6.28 -1.56
N VAL A 160 8.00 5.71 -2.76
CA VAL A 160 8.60 6.42 -3.91
C VAL A 160 7.68 7.57 -4.34
N PRO A 161 8.16 8.83 -4.46
CA PRO A 161 7.30 9.94 -4.86
C PRO A 161 6.72 9.74 -6.26
N ARG A 162 5.45 10.11 -6.44
CA ARG A 162 4.86 10.22 -7.78
C ARG A 162 5.10 11.64 -8.29
N SER A 163 5.70 11.75 -9.49
CA SER A 163 5.92 13.06 -10.12
C SER A 163 4.57 13.65 -10.50
N THR A 164 4.08 14.63 -9.74
CA THR A 164 2.84 15.35 -10.06
C THR A 164 3.14 16.44 -11.09
N ALA A 165 3.49 16.03 -12.31
CA ALA A 165 3.47 16.96 -13.42
C ALA A 165 2.01 17.13 -13.88
N GLY A 166 1.34 18.18 -13.42
CA GLY A 166 0.16 18.74 -14.10
C GLY A 166 -1.22 18.40 -13.53
N LEU A 167 -1.51 18.79 -12.30
CA LEU A 167 -2.86 19.18 -11.91
C LEU A 167 -2.79 20.60 -11.33
N SER A 168 -2.71 21.57 -12.25
CA SER A 168 -3.02 22.99 -12.02
C SER A 168 -4.51 23.23 -12.15
#